data_AF-A0A349BLE6-F1
#
_entry.id   AF-A0A349BLE6-F1
#
_cell.length_a   1.000
_cell.length_b   1.000
_cell.length_c   1.000
_cell.angle_alpha   90.00
_cell.angle_beta   90.00
_cell.angle_gamma   90.00
#
_symmetry.space_group_name_H-M   'P 1'
#
loop_
_entity.id
_entity.type
_entity.pdbx_description
1 polymer ?
#
loop_
_entity_poly.entity_id
_entity_poly.type
_entity_poly.pdbx_seq_one_letter_code
_entity_poly.pdbx_strand_id
1 'polypeptide(L)' 'MVDELVGQQQVVIKTLGDTFKNIKGIAGGTILGDGKVGLILDVRG' A
#
# COMPACT_ATOMS: atom_id res chain seq x y z
N MET A 1 -2.75 5.75 17.29
CA MET A 1 -1.35 6.09 17.53
C MET A 1 -0.55 5.53 16.38
N VAL A 2 -0.14 6.42 15.47
CA VAL A 2 0.64 6.15 14.23
C VAL A 2 1.85 7.05 14.38
N ASP A 3 2.70 6.71 15.34
CA ASP A 3 3.47 7.74 16.04
C ASP A 3 4.90 7.91 15.51
N GLU A 4 5.31 7.11 14.54
CA GLU A 4 6.67 7.19 14.02
C GLU A 4 6.75 6.88 12.52
N LEU A 5 7.38 7.79 11.79
CA LEU A 5 7.72 7.57 10.38
C LEU A 5 8.92 6.61 10.34
N VAL A 6 8.66 5.34 10.02
CA VAL A 6 9.72 4.31 9.88
C VAL A 6 10.64 4.61 8.68
N GLY A 7 10.17 5.37 7.69
CA GLY A 7 10.97 5.83 6.57
C GLY A 7 10.13 6.45 5.44
N GLN A 8 10.80 7.09 4.48
CA GLN A 8 10.19 7.61 3.27
C GLN A 8 10.89 7.00 2.05
N GLN A 9 10.12 6.38 1.16
CA GLN A 9 10.63 5.76 -0.06
C GLN A 9 9.68 6.06 -1.22
N GLN A 10 10.25 6.34 -2.40
CA GLN A 10 9.46 6.42 -3.63
C GLN A 10 9.15 5.00 -4.12
N VAL A 11 7.87 4.72 -4.36
CA VAL A 11 7.39 3.42 -4.83
C VAL A 11 6.44 3.59 -6.00
N VAL A 12 6.36 2.58 -6.87
CA VAL A 12 5.40 2.56 -7.98
C VAL A 12 4.12 1.89 -7.51
N ILE A 13 3.00 2.60 -7.60
CA ILE A 13 1.69 2.04 -7.28
C ILE A 13 1.27 1.03 -8.35
N LYS A 14 0.84 -0.15 -7.90
CA LYS A 14 0.27 -1.21 -8.73
C LYS A 14 -1.11 -1.59 -8.23
N THR A 15 -1.99 -1.89 -9.16
CA THR A 15 -3.26 -2.57 -8.85
C THR A 15 -2.95 -4.00 -8.42
N LEU A 16 -3.61 -4.47 -7.36
CA LEU A 16 -3.52 -5.85 -6.85
C LEU A 16 -4.54 -6.79 -7.50
N GLY A 17 -5.21 -6.34 -8.56
CA GLY A 17 -6.28 -7.09 -9.23
C GLY A 17 -7.65 -6.91 -8.59
N ASP A 18 -8.67 -7.48 -9.24
CA ASP A 18 -10.08 -7.23 -8.92
C ASP A 18 -10.48 -7.67 -7.50
N THR A 19 -9.80 -8.69 -6.95
CA THR A 19 -10.03 -9.19 -5.59
C THR A 19 -9.82 -8.10 -4.52
N PHE A 20 -8.88 -7.18 -4.74
CA PHE A 20 -8.52 -6.14 -3.77
C PHE A 20 -9.27 -4.82 -4.00
N LYS A 21 -9.98 -4.69 -5.13
CA LYS A 21 -10.62 -3.45 -5.57
C LYS A 21 -11.72 -2.95 -4.63
N ASN A 22 -12.35 -3.87 -3.88
CA ASN A 22 -13.47 -3.57 -3.00
C ASN A 22 -13.14 -3.75 -1.52
N ILE A 23 -11.86 -3.91 -1.17
CA ILE A 23 -11.47 -4.04 0.24
C ILE A 23 -11.40 -2.64 0.85
N LYS A 24 -12.31 -2.36 1.77
CA LYS A 24 -12.34 -1.09 2.51
C LYS A 24 -10.99 -0.85 3.18
N GLY A 25 -10.43 0.34 2.98
CA GLY A 25 -9.14 0.74 3.54
C GLY A 25 -7.91 0.35 2.72
N ILE A 26 -8.06 -0.26 1.54
CA ILE A 26 -6.95 -0.58 0.63
C ILE A 26 -7.11 0.19 -0.69
N ALA A 27 -6.10 0.99 -1.04
CA ALA A 27 -6.02 1.67 -2.33
C ALA A 27 -5.28 0.83 -3.39
N GLY A 28 -4.39 -0.07 -2.97
CA GLY A 28 -3.61 -0.92 -3.87
C GLY A 28 -2.36 -1.49 -3.19
N GLY A 29 -1.33 -1.78 -3.99
CA GLY A 29 -0.07 -2.29 -3.47
C GLY A 29 1.13 -1.91 -4.32
N THR A 30 2.32 -2.31 -3.86
CA THR A 30 3.59 -2.07 -4.55
C THR A 30 4.55 -3.23 -4.29
N ILE A 31 5.62 -3.30 -5.08
CA ILE A 31 6.74 -4.20 -4.86
C ILE A 31 7.90 -3.34 -4.35
N LEU A 32 8.41 -3.67 -3.18
CA LEU A 32 9.55 -3.01 -2.54
C LEU A 32 10.87 -3.42 -3.22
N GLY A 33 11.94 -2.67 -2.97
CA GLY A 33 13.26 -2.96 -3.56
C GLY A 33 13.84 -4.32 -3.15
N ASP A 34 13.36 -4.89 -2.04
CA ASP A 34 13.72 -6.24 -1.56
C ASP A 34 12.79 -7.34 -2.10
N GLY A 35 11.86 -7.00 -3.00
CA GLY A 35 10.91 -7.91 -3.61
C GLY A 35 9.67 -8.21 -2.77
N LYS A 36 9.55 -7.67 -1.56
CA LYS A 36 8.33 -7.83 -0.75
C LYS A 36 7.18 -7.00 -1.29
N VAL A 37 5.95 -7.42 -0.98
CA VAL A 37 4.73 -6.67 -1.31
C VAL A 37 4.40 -5.70 -0.17
N GLY A 38 4.20 -4.43 -0.52
CA GLY A 38 3.64 -3.41 0.37
C GLY A 38 2.19 -3.10 0.02
N LEU A 39 1.34 -2.87 1.02
CA LEU A 39 -0.04 -2.40 0.83
C LEU A 39 -0.11 -0.88 0.97
N ILE A 40 -0.91 -0.25 0.12
CA ILE A 40 -1.22 1.18 0.19
C ILE A 40 -2.60 1.30 0.80
N LEU A 41 -2.67 1.95 1.95
CA LEU A 41 -3.90 2.11 2.71
C LEU A 41 -4.66 3.36 2.27
N ASP A 42 -5.97 3.23 2.11
CA ASP A 42 -6.88 4.36 1.95
C ASP A 42 -7.46 4.74 3.32
N VAL A 43 -6.89 5.76 3.95
CA VAL A 43 -7.34 6.25 5.26
C VAL A 43 -8.63 7.06 5.19
N ARG A 44 -9.13 7.37 4.00
CA ARG A 44 -10.39 8.08 3.78
C ARG A 44 -11.55 7.15 3.41
N GLY A 45 -11.26 5.86 3.19
CA GLY A 45 -12.20 4.81 2.78
C GLY A 45 -13.16 4.32 3.85
#